data_AF-A0A3D2FR98-F1
#
_entry.id   AF-A0A3D2FR98-F1
#
_cell.length_a   1.000
_cell.length_b   1.000
_cell.length_c   1.000
_cell.angle_alpha   90.00
_cell.angle_beta   90.00
_cell.angle_gamma   90.00
#
_symmetry.space_group_name_H-M   'P 1'
#
loop_
_entity.id
_entity.type
_entity.pdbx_description
1 polymer ?
#
loop_
_entity_poly.entity_id
_entity_poly.type
_entity_poly.pdbx_seq_one_letter_code
_entity_poly.pdbx_strand_id
1 'polypeptide(L)'
;QLLSDEGWGDMLAPHWKIGEAGAMARLQDFIANGLAGYKDGRNLPAKPHVSRLSPHFHWGEISANQAWYAARDASHVPADDIDNFCAELGWREFSNSLLYFNPELRRHNLQDKFDRFDWNSDEKLLKAWQRGMTGIPFVDAAMRELWQTGYMHNRMRMVTGSFLVKNLRLHWHHGEA
;
A
#
# COMPACT_ATOMS: atom_id res chain seq x y z
N GLN A 1 -24.61 -4.59 1.36
CA GLN A 1 -23.96 -5.72 2.04
C GLN A 1 -22.61 -5.95 1.38
N LEU A 2 -21.58 -5.28 1.90
CA LEU A 2 -20.19 -5.59 1.55
C LEU A 2 -19.89 -6.90 2.26
N LEU A 3 -19.70 -7.96 1.46
CA LEU A 3 -19.12 -9.29 1.73
C LEU A 3 -19.29 -9.87 3.16
N SER A 4 -19.89 -11.06 3.30
CA SER A 4 -20.05 -11.71 4.60
C SER A 4 -18.69 -11.86 5.33
N ASP A 5 -18.58 -11.28 6.53
CA ASP A 5 -17.38 -11.31 7.38
C ASP A 5 -17.01 -12.71 7.90
N GLU A 6 -17.87 -13.71 7.68
CA GLU A 6 -17.61 -15.09 8.12
C GLU A 6 -16.38 -15.67 7.39
N GLY A 7 -15.28 -15.82 8.13
CA GLY A 7 -14.06 -16.48 7.67
C GLY A 7 -13.10 -15.63 6.83
N TRP A 8 -13.39 -14.34 6.58
CA TRP A 8 -12.44 -13.47 5.86
C TRP A 8 -11.14 -13.28 6.64
N GLY A 9 -11.23 -13.09 7.96
CA GLY A 9 -10.06 -13.02 8.84
C GLY A 9 -9.21 -14.30 8.80
N ASP A 10 -9.85 -15.47 8.77
CA ASP A 10 -9.16 -16.76 8.69
C ASP A 10 -8.45 -16.97 7.34
N MET A 11 -8.97 -16.38 6.26
CA MET A 11 -8.30 -16.34 4.96
C MET A 11 -7.08 -15.43 4.97
N LEU A 12 -7.11 -14.30 5.68
CA LEU A 12 -6.00 -13.36 5.76
C LEU A 12 -4.86 -13.86 6.66
N ALA A 13 -5.20 -14.46 7.80
CA ALA A 13 -4.23 -14.79 8.85
C ALA A 13 -3.00 -15.58 8.37
N PRO A 14 -3.12 -16.59 7.47
CA PRO A 14 -1.96 -17.32 6.95
C PRO A 14 -0.95 -16.46 6.18
N HIS A 15 -1.35 -15.30 5.68
CA HIS A 15 -0.47 -14.40 4.93
C HIS A 15 0.41 -13.52 5.83
N TRP A 16 0.11 -13.42 7.13
CA TRP A 16 0.76 -12.48 8.05
C TRP A 16 1.24 -13.15 9.32
N LYS A 17 2.51 -12.91 9.69
CA LYS A 17 3.04 -13.22 11.02
C LYS A 17 2.99 -11.94 11.85
N ILE A 18 1.91 -11.74 12.58
CA ILE A 18 1.64 -10.52 13.36
C ILE A 18 2.57 -10.47 14.60
N GLY A 19 2.98 -9.28 15.00
CA GLY A 19 3.82 -9.02 16.17
C GLY A 19 5.29 -8.73 15.84
N GLU A 20 6.01 -8.21 16.84
CA GLU A 20 7.42 -7.76 16.72
C GLU A 20 8.36 -8.85 16.15
N ALA A 21 8.21 -10.10 16.61
CA ALA A 21 9.00 -11.22 16.11
C ALA A 21 8.76 -11.47 14.61
N GLY A 22 7.51 -11.36 14.16
CA GLY A 22 7.14 -11.47 12.75
C GLY A 22 7.66 -10.30 11.91
N ALA A 23 7.57 -9.08 12.45
CA ALA A 23 8.11 -7.87 11.84
C ALA A 23 9.63 -7.96 11.63
N MET A 24 10.37 -8.38 12.66
CA MET A 24 11.83 -8.54 12.59
C MET A 24 12.23 -9.63 11.60
N ALA A 25 11.56 -10.79 11.63
CA ALA A 25 11.81 -11.86 10.66
C ALA A 25 11.56 -11.38 9.22
N ARG A 26 10.50 -10.59 9.00
CA ARG A 26 10.21 -10.01 7.69
C ARG A 26 11.26 -9.00 7.24
N LEU A 27 11.76 -8.15 8.13
CA LEU A 27 12.84 -7.19 7.82
C LEU A 27 14.12 -7.93 7.44
N GLN A 28 14.51 -8.96 8.20
CA GLN A 28 15.70 -9.76 7.91
C GLN A 28 15.60 -10.48 6.56
N ASP A 29 14.46 -11.11 6.28
CA ASP A 29 14.18 -11.74 4.97
C ASP A 29 14.25 -10.71 3.83
N PHE A 30 13.67 -9.52 4.02
CA PHE A 30 13.74 -8.46 3.03
C PHE A 30 15.17 -7.99 2.77
N ILE A 31 15.99 -7.78 3.82
CA ILE A 31 17.39 -7.36 3.65
C ILE A 31 18.18 -8.44 2.90
N ALA A 32 17.99 -9.72 3.25
CA ALA A 32 18.72 -10.82 2.64
C ALA A 32 18.30 -11.09 1.17
N ASN A 33 17.00 -10.98 0.87
CA ASN A 33 16.45 -11.54 -0.38
C ASN A 33 15.75 -10.51 -1.28
N GLY A 34 15.23 -9.42 -0.72
CA GLY A 34 14.36 -8.47 -1.43
C GLY A 34 14.98 -7.11 -1.72
N LEU A 35 15.94 -6.67 -0.89
CA LEU A 35 16.51 -5.33 -0.94
C LEU A 35 17.50 -5.17 -2.12
N ALA A 36 18.29 -6.20 -2.44
CA ALA A 36 19.10 -6.17 -3.65
C ALA A 36 18.19 -6.16 -4.91
N GLY A 37 18.38 -5.17 -5.78
CA GLY A 37 17.50 -4.92 -6.94
C GLY A 37 16.20 -4.18 -6.60
N TYR A 38 16.05 -3.66 -5.38
CA TYR A 38 14.85 -2.96 -4.91
C TYR A 38 14.47 -1.76 -5.80
N LYS A 39 15.44 -0.93 -6.19
CA LYS A 39 15.19 0.31 -6.96
C LYS A 39 14.33 0.05 -8.20
N ASP A 40 14.71 -0.94 -8.99
CA ASP A 40 13.98 -1.30 -10.22
C ASP A 40 12.84 -2.28 -9.92
N GLY A 41 13.10 -3.25 -9.05
CA GLY A 41 12.19 -4.34 -8.73
C GLY A 41 10.89 -3.89 -8.06
N ARG A 42 10.92 -2.85 -7.22
CA ARG A 42 9.74 -2.32 -6.50
C ARG A 42 8.64 -1.80 -7.42
N ASN A 43 8.91 -1.64 -8.72
CA ASN A 43 7.92 -1.21 -9.71
C ASN A 43 7.20 -2.38 -10.40
N LEU A 44 7.63 -3.62 -10.14
CA LEU A 44 7.16 -4.83 -10.80
C LEU A 44 6.40 -5.69 -9.79
N PRO A 45 5.05 -5.65 -9.75
CA PRO A 45 4.25 -6.34 -8.72
C PRO A 45 4.48 -7.85 -8.63
N ALA A 46 4.90 -8.47 -9.73
CA ALA A 46 5.21 -9.90 -9.78
C ALA A 46 6.57 -10.28 -9.17
N LYS A 47 7.42 -9.29 -8.81
CA LYS A 47 8.74 -9.53 -8.26
C LYS A 47 8.77 -9.34 -6.73
N PRO A 48 9.56 -10.12 -5.99
CA PRO A 48 9.64 -10.06 -4.53
C PRO A 48 10.55 -8.92 -4.01
N HIS A 49 10.54 -7.76 -4.66
CA HIS A 49 11.39 -6.61 -4.30
C HIS A 49 10.64 -5.57 -3.46
N VAL A 50 9.88 -6.04 -2.47
CA VAL A 50 9.15 -5.18 -1.53
C VAL A 50 9.21 -5.78 -0.12
N SER A 51 9.34 -4.90 0.88
CA SER A 51 9.54 -5.35 2.27
C SER A 51 8.29 -5.95 2.92
N ARG A 52 7.10 -5.56 2.46
CA ARG A 52 5.80 -5.87 3.10
C ARG A 52 5.78 -5.52 4.61
N LEU A 53 6.59 -4.55 5.04
CA LEU A 53 6.65 -4.08 6.42
C LEU A 53 5.55 -3.06 6.79
N SER A 54 4.75 -2.58 5.83
CA SER A 54 3.79 -1.50 6.07
C SER A 54 2.79 -1.77 7.22
N PRO A 55 2.21 -2.99 7.40
CA PRO A 55 1.32 -3.26 8.52
C PRO A 55 2.06 -3.25 9.87
N HIS A 56 3.28 -3.80 9.91
CA HIS A 56 4.13 -3.81 11.10
C HIS A 56 4.49 -2.39 11.55
N PHE A 57 4.81 -1.49 10.61
CA PHE A 57 5.07 -0.07 10.91
C PHE A 57 3.83 0.70 11.37
N HIS A 58 2.65 0.33 10.88
CA HIS A 58 1.40 0.97 11.28
C HIS A 58 1.07 0.67 12.75
N TRP A 59 1.27 -0.58 13.17
CA TRP A 59 1.01 -1.05 14.54
C TRP A 59 2.17 -0.86 15.50
N GLY A 60 3.29 -0.30 15.06
CA GLY A 60 4.46 -0.05 15.92
C GLY A 60 5.20 -1.31 16.34
N GLU A 61 5.02 -2.42 15.63
CA GLU A 61 5.71 -3.69 15.90
C GLU A 61 7.19 -3.64 15.52
N ILE A 62 7.56 -2.67 14.70
CA ILE A 62 8.95 -2.31 14.39
C ILE A 62 9.03 -0.82 14.09
N SER A 63 10.11 -0.17 14.52
CA SER A 63 10.33 1.25 14.25
C SER A 63 10.94 1.48 12.85
N ALA A 64 10.64 2.64 12.25
CA ALA A 64 11.27 3.06 10.99
C ALA A 64 12.80 3.17 11.13
N ASN A 65 13.29 3.59 12.30
CA ASN A 65 14.73 3.68 12.60
C ASN A 65 15.40 2.31 12.58
N GLN A 66 14.78 1.27 13.18
CA GLN A 66 15.31 -0.10 13.12
C GLN A 66 15.46 -0.58 11.67
N ALA A 67 14.45 -0.35 10.83
CA ALA A 67 14.51 -0.71 9.41
C ALA A 67 15.57 0.11 8.65
N TRP A 68 15.69 1.40 8.94
CA TRP A 68 16.69 2.29 8.34
C TRP A 68 18.12 1.82 8.63
N TYR A 69 18.46 1.63 9.91
CA TYR A 69 19.80 1.21 10.31
C TYR A 69 20.12 -0.20 9.79
N ALA A 70 19.18 -1.14 9.87
CA ALA A 70 19.39 -2.48 9.34
C ALA A 70 19.65 -2.49 7.83
N ALA A 71 19.00 -1.63 7.06
CA ALA A 71 19.28 -1.49 5.63
C ALA A 71 20.63 -0.82 5.36
N ARG A 72 21.02 0.19 6.16
CA ARG A 72 22.33 0.87 6.04
C ARG A 72 23.51 -0.02 6.40
N ASP A 73 23.31 -0.96 7.33
CA ASP A 73 24.32 -1.93 7.75
C ASP A 73 24.49 -3.08 6.74
N ALA A 74 23.58 -3.22 5.77
CA ALA A 74 23.62 -4.25 4.73
C ALA A 74 24.65 -3.94 3.63
N SER A 75 25.93 -3.97 3.96
CA SER A 75 27.05 -3.60 3.06
C SER A 75 27.17 -4.43 1.77
N HIS A 76 26.52 -5.59 1.71
CA HIS A 76 26.48 -6.45 0.53
C HIS A 76 25.43 -6.02 -0.52
N VAL A 77 24.54 -5.08 -0.17
CA VAL A 77 23.50 -4.57 -1.04
C VAL A 77 23.98 -3.30 -1.75
N PRO A 78 23.65 -3.10 -3.05
CA PRO A 78 23.98 -1.86 -3.75
C PRO A 78 23.44 -0.61 -3.02
N ALA A 79 24.27 0.43 -2.90
CA ALA A 79 23.92 1.67 -2.19
C ALA A 79 22.63 2.33 -2.74
N ASP A 80 22.45 2.32 -4.06
CA ASP A 80 21.26 2.84 -4.74
C ASP A 80 19.95 2.17 -4.27
N ASP A 81 19.99 0.85 -4.03
CA ASP A 81 18.83 0.10 -3.55
C ASP A 81 18.50 0.47 -2.09
N ILE A 82 19.55 0.58 -1.25
CA ILE A 82 19.44 1.03 0.15
C ILE A 82 18.86 2.44 0.20
N ASP A 83 19.38 3.37 -0.59
CA ASP A 83 18.92 4.76 -0.64
C ASP A 83 17.46 4.86 -1.09
N ASN A 84 17.05 4.05 -2.07
CA ASN A 84 15.65 4.01 -2.50
C ASN A 84 14.75 3.47 -1.39
N PHE A 85 15.13 2.38 -0.70
CA PHE A 85 14.33 1.88 0.42
C PHE A 85 14.23 2.90 1.56
N CYS A 86 15.34 3.56 1.89
CA CYS A 86 15.38 4.65 2.87
C CYS A 86 14.48 5.83 2.46
N ALA A 87 14.46 6.21 1.19
CA ALA A 87 13.56 7.26 0.69
C ALA A 87 12.07 6.87 0.84
N GLU A 88 11.73 5.59 0.68
CA GLU A 88 10.37 5.09 0.88
C GLU A 88 9.96 5.08 2.37
N LEU A 89 10.90 4.88 3.30
CA LEU A 89 10.69 5.21 4.72
C LEU A 89 10.47 6.71 4.92
N GLY A 90 11.20 7.56 4.18
CA GLY A 90 10.99 9.01 4.17
C GLY A 90 9.59 9.41 3.73
N TRP A 91 8.99 8.73 2.74
CA TRP A 91 7.60 8.96 2.31
C TRP A 91 6.58 8.71 3.44
N ARG A 92 6.85 7.76 4.34
CA ARG A 92 6.03 7.54 5.54
C ARG A 92 6.09 8.76 6.47
N GLU A 93 7.30 9.26 6.75
CA GLU A 93 7.49 10.44 7.62
C GLU A 93 6.90 11.70 7.00
N PHE A 94 7.03 11.86 5.69
CA PHE A 94 6.41 12.94 4.94
C PHE A 94 4.88 12.87 5.04
N SER A 95 4.27 11.68 4.91
CA SER A 95 2.82 11.51 5.03
C SER A 95 2.31 11.87 6.44
N ASN A 96 3.05 11.47 7.49
CA ASN A 96 2.73 11.88 8.86
C ASN A 96 2.84 13.40 9.03
N SER A 97 3.91 14.00 8.51
CA SER A 97 4.12 15.46 8.56
C SER A 97 3.00 16.20 7.82
N LEU A 98 2.62 15.72 6.63
CA LEU A 98 1.56 16.30 5.83
C LEU A 98 0.22 16.30 6.58
N LEU A 99 -0.12 15.19 7.25
CA LEU A 99 -1.32 15.08 8.06
C LEU A 99 -1.25 16.00 9.31
N TYR A 100 -0.09 16.11 9.95
CA TYR A 100 0.10 17.01 11.09
C TYR A 100 -0.18 18.47 10.73
N PHE A 101 0.35 18.94 9.59
CA PHE A 101 0.13 20.31 9.12
C PHE A 101 -1.23 20.52 8.45
N ASN A 102 -1.92 19.44 8.04
CA ASN A 102 -3.23 19.49 7.39
C ASN A 102 -4.17 18.46 8.06
N PRO A 103 -4.68 18.73 9.28
CA PRO A 103 -5.46 17.75 10.04
C PRO A 103 -6.71 17.23 9.31
N GLU A 104 -7.28 18.06 8.44
CA GLU A 104 -8.47 17.76 7.64
C GLU A 104 -8.18 17.00 6.34
N LEU A 105 -6.92 16.66 6.05
CA LEU A 105 -6.50 15.97 4.81
C LEU A 105 -7.25 14.67 4.54
N ARG A 106 -7.73 13.99 5.60
CA ARG A 106 -8.49 12.75 5.48
C ARG A 106 -9.93 12.95 5.02
N ARG A 107 -10.46 14.16 5.12
CA ARG A 107 -11.87 14.46 4.88
C ARG A 107 -12.08 15.47 3.77
N HIS A 108 -11.16 16.41 3.63
CA HIS A 108 -11.26 17.54 2.73
C HIS A 108 -10.16 17.48 1.67
N ASN A 109 -10.46 18.00 0.47
CA ASN A 109 -9.47 18.10 -0.59
C ASN A 109 -8.37 19.06 -0.17
N LEU A 110 -7.10 18.67 -0.34
CA LEU A 110 -5.97 19.58 -0.13
C LEU A 110 -6.00 20.78 -1.11
N GLN A 111 -6.62 20.60 -2.27
CA GLN A 111 -6.86 21.65 -3.24
C GLN A 111 -8.36 21.87 -3.41
N ASP A 112 -8.89 22.93 -2.82
CA ASP A 112 -10.33 23.27 -2.76
C ASP A 112 -11.01 23.34 -4.14
N LYS A 113 -10.23 23.55 -5.22
CA LYS A 113 -10.76 23.51 -6.59
C LYS A 113 -11.47 22.18 -6.94
N PHE A 114 -11.14 21.09 -6.25
CA PHE A 114 -11.76 19.78 -6.46
C PHE A 114 -13.07 19.59 -5.69
N ASP A 115 -13.45 20.51 -4.79
CA ASP A 115 -14.71 20.43 -4.03
C ASP A 115 -15.94 20.54 -4.93
N ARG A 116 -15.78 21.19 -6.09
CA ARG A 116 -16.83 21.37 -7.11
C ARG A 116 -16.68 20.43 -8.29
N PHE A 117 -15.82 19.42 -8.18
CA PHE A 117 -15.65 18.45 -9.24
C PHE A 117 -16.93 17.63 -9.41
N ASP A 118 -17.39 17.49 -10.65
CA ASP A 118 -18.59 16.73 -10.98
C ASP A 118 -18.28 15.22 -10.92
N TRP A 119 -18.48 14.63 -9.74
CA TRP A 119 -18.26 13.20 -9.51
C TRP A 119 -19.44 12.37 -10.00
N ASN A 120 -19.13 11.22 -10.58
CA ASN A 120 -20.10 10.19 -10.91
C ASN A 120 -20.61 9.50 -9.63
N SER A 121 -21.88 9.09 -9.62
CA SER A 121 -22.54 8.39 -8.52
C SER A 121 -23.01 6.98 -8.90
N ASP A 122 -22.47 6.39 -9.97
CA ASP A 122 -22.84 5.05 -10.43
C ASP A 122 -22.34 3.95 -9.47
N GLU A 123 -23.24 3.48 -8.61
CA GLU A 123 -22.97 2.40 -7.66
C GLU A 123 -22.57 1.07 -8.32
N LYS A 124 -23.00 0.81 -9.56
CA LYS A 124 -22.65 -0.43 -10.25
C LYS A 124 -21.17 -0.44 -10.60
N LEU A 125 -20.65 0.70 -11.07
CA LEU A 125 -19.22 0.87 -11.33
C LEU A 125 -18.41 0.75 -10.03
N LEU A 126 -18.90 1.35 -8.93
CA LEU A 126 -18.24 1.23 -7.63
C LEU A 126 -18.17 -0.24 -7.17
N LYS A 127 -19.29 -0.98 -7.24
CA LYS A 127 -19.34 -2.40 -6.85
C LYS A 127 -18.45 -3.26 -7.75
N ALA A 128 -18.38 -2.97 -9.04
CA ALA A 128 -17.50 -3.68 -9.98
C ALA A 128 -16.02 -3.44 -9.63
N TRP A 129 -15.64 -2.20 -9.30
CA TRP A 129 -14.29 -1.87 -8.84
C TRP A 129 -13.95 -2.56 -7.51
N GLN A 130 -14.81 -2.45 -6.50
CA GLN A 130 -14.61 -3.09 -5.19
C GLN A 130 -14.40 -4.61 -5.29
N ARG A 131 -15.04 -5.27 -6.26
CA ARG A 131 -14.97 -6.73 -6.45
C ARG A 131 -13.90 -7.19 -7.46
N GLY A 132 -13.17 -6.27 -8.09
CA GLY A 132 -12.24 -6.61 -9.17
C GLY A 132 -12.95 -7.27 -10.37
N MET A 133 -14.05 -6.66 -10.82
CA MET A 133 -14.85 -7.07 -11.98
C MET A 133 -15.05 -5.89 -12.95
N THR A 134 -14.06 -5.01 -13.10
CA THR A 134 -14.11 -3.86 -14.00
C THR A 134 -13.86 -4.25 -15.45
N GLY A 135 -13.36 -5.47 -15.71
CA GLY A 135 -12.93 -5.90 -17.03
C GLY A 135 -11.54 -5.40 -17.42
N ILE A 136 -10.81 -4.78 -16.49
CA ILE A 136 -9.44 -4.30 -16.69
C ILE A 136 -8.52 -5.22 -15.89
N PRO A 137 -7.79 -6.15 -16.54
CA PRO A 137 -7.12 -7.25 -15.84
C PRO A 137 -6.19 -6.83 -14.71
N PHE A 138 -5.46 -5.72 -14.89
CA PHE A 138 -4.53 -5.22 -13.87
C PHE A 138 -5.24 -4.64 -12.64
N VAL A 139 -6.34 -3.92 -12.84
CA VAL A 139 -7.18 -3.39 -11.75
C VAL A 139 -7.87 -4.55 -11.04
N ASP A 140 -8.42 -5.48 -11.80
CA ASP A 140 -9.13 -6.65 -11.26
C ASP A 140 -8.21 -7.54 -10.43
N ALA A 141 -6.99 -7.82 -10.91
CA ALA A 141 -5.99 -8.58 -10.16
C ALA A 141 -5.61 -7.89 -8.85
N ALA A 142 -5.41 -6.58 -8.87
CA ALA A 142 -5.06 -5.80 -7.69
C ALA A 142 -6.17 -5.84 -6.63
N MET A 143 -7.43 -5.60 -7.03
CA MET A 143 -8.57 -5.62 -6.10
C MET A 143 -8.79 -7.02 -5.51
N ARG A 144 -8.53 -8.07 -6.28
CA ARG A 144 -8.58 -9.46 -5.79
C ARG A 144 -7.41 -9.79 -4.84
N GLU A 145 -6.20 -9.31 -5.11
CA GLU A 145 -5.05 -9.46 -4.19
C GLU A 145 -5.35 -8.81 -2.84
N LEU A 146 -5.90 -7.58 -2.87
CA LEU A 146 -6.32 -6.88 -1.66
C LEU A 146 -7.34 -7.70 -0.87
N TRP A 147 -8.37 -8.21 -1.55
CA TRP A 147 -9.40 -9.01 -0.88
C TRP A 147 -8.83 -10.30 -0.28
N GLN A 148 -7.95 -11.01 -0.99
CA GLN A 148 -7.44 -12.32 -0.57
C GLN A 148 -6.35 -12.22 0.51
N THR A 149 -5.54 -11.17 0.48
CA THR A 149 -4.32 -11.10 1.30
C THR A 149 -4.27 -9.91 2.24
N GLY A 150 -5.19 -8.95 2.12
CA GLY A 150 -5.15 -7.71 2.91
C GLY A 150 -4.01 -6.78 2.50
N TYR A 151 -3.33 -7.07 1.39
CA TYR A 151 -2.25 -6.26 0.84
C TYR A 151 -2.43 -6.08 -0.66
N MET A 152 -2.00 -4.91 -1.11
CA MET A 152 -1.88 -4.60 -2.52
C MET A 152 -0.51 -3.95 -2.74
N HIS A 153 0.19 -4.34 -3.80
CA HIS A 153 1.46 -3.71 -4.17
C HIS A 153 1.30 -2.20 -4.43
N ASN A 154 2.28 -1.35 -4.06
CA ASN A 154 2.15 0.11 -4.18
C ASN A 154 1.79 0.58 -5.60
N ARG A 155 2.48 0.06 -6.62
CA ARG A 155 2.15 0.34 -8.04
C ARG A 155 0.70 0.00 -8.39
N MET A 156 0.19 -1.10 -7.85
CA MET A 156 -1.21 -1.50 -8.06
C MET A 156 -2.17 -0.52 -7.37
N ARG A 157 -1.87 -0.09 -6.13
CA ARG A 157 -2.66 0.94 -5.42
C ARG A 157 -2.76 2.24 -6.21
N MET A 158 -1.64 2.69 -6.79
CA MET A 158 -1.63 3.89 -7.63
C MET A 158 -2.53 3.74 -8.87
N VAL A 159 -2.46 2.59 -9.54
CA VAL A 159 -3.27 2.33 -10.74
C VAL A 159 -4.76 2.18 -10.40
N THR A 160 -5.11 1.41 -9.36
CA THR A 160 -6.50 1.20 -8.95
C THR A 160 -7.14 2.49 -8.43
N GLY A 161 -6.42 3.29 -7.64
CA GLY A 161 -6.85 4.60 -7.17
C GLY A 161 -7.02 5.60 -8.32
N SER A 162 -6.05 5.66 -9.25
CA SER A 162 -6.18 6.50 -10.44
C SER A 162 -7.37 6.07 -11.32
N PHE A 163 -7.61 4.77 -11.46
CA PHE A 163 -8.74 4.25 -12.23
C PHE A 163 -10.08 4.67 -11.62
N LEU A 164 -10.21 4.58 -10.29
CA LEU A 164 -11.39 5.03 -9.56
C LEU A 164 -11.69 6.52 -9.84
N VAL A 165 -10.71 7.40 -9.60
CA VAL A 165 -10.95 8.85 -9.64
C VAL A 165 -10.94 9.44 -11.06
N LYS A 166 -10.18 8.86 -12.00
CA LYS A 166 -10.05 9.41 -13.36
C LYS A 166 -10.93 8.71 -14.39
N ASN A 167 -10.97 7.38 -14.38
CA ASN A 167 -11.69 6.61 -15.39
C ASN A 167 -13.16 6.42 -15.01
N LEU A 168 -13.43 6.07 -13.74
CA LEU A 168 -14.81 5.93 -13.26
C LEU A 168 -15.41 7.26 -12.81
N ARG A 169 -14.57 8.28 -12.60
CA ARG A 169 -14.92 9.59 -12.04
C ARG A 169 -15.68 9.47 -10.72
N LEU A 170 -15.37 8.45 -9.91
CA LEU A 170 -15.98 8.25 -8.59
C LEU A 170 -15.19 9.04 -7.54
N HIS A 171 -15.89 9.52 -6.50
CA HIS A 171 -15.26 10.28 -5.42
C HIS A 171 -14.20 9.45 -4.69
N TRP A 172 -13.05 10.06 -4.36
CA TRP A 172 -11.91 9.36 -3.77
C TRP A 172 -12.20 8.75 -2.39
N HIS A 173 -13.10 9.33 -1.60
CA HIS A 173 -13.58 8.77 -0.33
C HIS A 173 -14.10 7.33 -0.47
N HIS A 174 -14.64 6.94 -1.62
CA HIS A 174 -15.07 5.55 -1.84
C HIS A 174 -13.92 4.55 -1.85
N GLY A 175 -12.69 5.00 -2.14
CA GLY A 175 -11.48 4.16 -2.10
C GLY A 175 -10.66 4.32 -0.82
N GLU A 176 -10.93 5.35 0.00
CA GLU A 176 -10.28 5.54 1.31
C GLU A 176 -10.99 4.75 2.41
N ALA A 177 -12.32 4.67 2.35
CA ALA A 177 -13.18 3.95 3.29
C ALA A 177 -13.13 2.44 3.08
#